data_AF-A0A7C5BFY8-F1
#
_entry.id   AF-A0A7C5BFY8-F1
#
_cell.length_a   1.000
_cell.length_b   1.000
_cell.length_c   1.000
_cell.angle_alpha   90.00
_cell.angle_beta   90.00
_cell.angle_gamma   90.00
#
_symmetry.space_group_name_H-M   'P 1'
#
loop_
_entity.id
_entity.type
_entity.pdbx_description
1 polymer ?
#
loop_
_entity_poly.entity_id
_entity_poly.type
_entity_poly.pdbx_seq_one_letter_code
_entity_poly.pdbx_strand_id
1 'polypeptide(L)'
;MKRMPLGLKLKIKFNFLRIILLIIILGFVLTFYLSIELLNKNDSLYAYYYSLVIQSTFTAIVIILLITIVFFLHRTIGPLDRIENELEKVINGNYSVRITVRKKDVLYSLIEKINKVLEILSKKANK
;
A
#
# COMPACT_ATOMS: atom_id res chain seq x y z
N MET A 1 -6.14 -13.74 -23.77
CA MET A 1 -5.65 -13.57 -22.38
C MET A 1 -6.71 -14.00 -21.36
N LYS A 2 -6.50 -15.13 -20.66
CA LYS A 2 -7.43 -15.71 -19.68
C LYS A 2 -7.51 -14.83 -18.41
N ARG A 3 -8.68 -14.30 -18.09
CA ARG A 3 -8.89 -13.39 -16.94
C ARG A 3 -8.78 -14.17 -15.62
N MET A 4 -7.71 -13.96 -14.85
CA MET A 4 -7.54 -14.59 -13.53
C MET A 4 -8.63 -14.15 -12.53
N PRO A 5 -9.11 -15.07 -11.67
CA PRO A 5 -10.16 -14.82 -10.69
C PRO A 5 -9.72 -13.81 -9.61
N LEU A 6 -10.68 -13.02 -9.13
CA LEU A 6 -10.45 -11.83 -8.31
C LEU A 6 -9.69 -12.11 -6.99
N GLY A 7 -10.02 -13.21 -6.31
CA GLY A 7 -9.38 -13.61 -5.06
C GLY A 7 -7.89 -13.95 -5.21
N LEU A 8 -7.47 -14.41 -6.40
CA LEU A 8 -6.08 -14.73 -6.69
C LEU A 8 -5.22 -13.46 -6.74
N LYS A 9 -5.77 -12.36 -7.27
CA LYS A 9 -5.07 -11.06 -7.36
C LYS A 9 -4.92 -10.36 -6.00
N LEU A 10 -5.82 -10.60 -5.06
CA LEU A 10 -5.73 -10.08 -3.69
C LEU A 10 -4.68 -10.86 -2.87
N LYS A 11 -4.69 -12.20 -2.99
CA LYS A 11 -3.65 -13.06 -2.40
C LYS A 11 -2.25 -12.71 -2.92
N ILE A 12 -2.10 -12.46 -4.23
CA ILE A 12 -0.82 -12.03 -4.83
C ILE A 12 -0.33 -10.70 -4.23
N LYS A 13 -1.20 -9.72 -4.00
CA LYS A 13 -0.83 -8.42 -3.40
C LYS A 13 -0.44 -8.52 -1.93
N PHE A 14 -1.15 -9.35 -1.17
CA PHE A 14 -0.83 -9.61 0.24
C PHE A 14 0.50 -10.36 0.36
N ASN A 15 0.75 -11.32 -0.54
CA ASN A 15 2.03 -12.02 -0.63
C ASN A 15 3.17 -11.09 -1.02
N PHE A 16 2.95 -10.14 -1.94
CA PHE A 16 3.94 -9.14 -2.33
C PHE A 16 4.36 -8.24 -1.16
N LEU A 17 3.39 -7.73 -0.38
CA LEU A 17 3.69 -6.94 0.82
C LEU A 17 4.46 -7.76 1.87
N ARG A 18 4.07 -9.03 2.07
CA ARG A 18 4.79 -9.96 2.96
C ARG A 18 6.23 -10.20 2.51
N ILE A 19 6.48 -10.34 1.20
CA ILE A 19 7.82 -10.51 0.65
C ILE A 19 8.66 -9.25 0.88
N ILE A 20 8.12 -8.05 0.64
CA ILE A 20 8.83 -6.79 0.93
C ILE A 20 9.19 -6.70 2.41
N LEU A 21 8.24 -7.02 3.30
CA LEU A 21 8.48 -7.02 4.75
C LEU A 21 9.62 -7.98 5.13
N LEU A 22 9.63 -9.19 4.55
CA LEU A 22 10.71 -10.16 4.77
C LEU A 22 12.06 -9.65 4.28
N ILE A 23 12.12 -8.99 3.11
CA ILE A 23 13.35 -8.40 2.58
C ILE A 23 13.88 -7.32 3.52
N ILE A 24 13.01 -6.47 4.06
CA ILE A 24 13.38 -5.43 5.02
C ILE A 24 13.93 -6.07 6.31
N ILE A 25 13.24 -7.07 6.86
CA ILE A 25 13.70 -7.78 8.07
C ILE A 25 15.07 -8.42 7.84
N LEU A 26 15.25 -9.13 6.72
CA LEU A 26 16.53 -9.75 6.38
C LEU A 26 17.64 -8.70 6.20
N GLY A 27 17.34 -7.57 5.57
CA GLY A 27 18.27 -6.45 5.45
C GLY A 27 18.66 -5.87 6.81
N PHE A 28 17.71 -5.74 7.74
CA PHE A 28 17.97 -5.32 9.12
C PHE A 28 18.83 -6.33 9.90
N VAL A 29 18.55 -7.63 9.77
CA VAL A 29 19.37 -8.68 10.40
C VAL A 29 20.79 -8.67 9.85
N LEU A 30 20.94 -8.53 8.53
CA LEU A 30 22.25 -8.45 7.89
C LEU A 30 23.03 -7.21 8.33
N THR A 31 22.41 -6.04 8.31
CA THR A 31 23.05 -4.78 8.77
C THR A 31 23.46 -4.86 10.24
N PHE A 32 22.60 -5.42 11.10
CA PHE A 32 22.91 -5.63 12.50
C PHE A 32 24.11 -6.57 12.70
N TYR A 33 24.12 -7.72 11.98
CA TYR A 33 25.24 -8.66 12.02
C TYR A 33 26.56 -8.02 11.58
N LEU A 34 26.55 -7.31 10.44
CA LEU A 34 27.74 -6.61 9.94
C LEU A 34 28.22 -5.49 10.88
N SER A 35 27.30 -4.85 11.61
CA SER A 35 27.64 -3.82 12.59
C SER A 35 28.36 -4.41 13.81
N ILE A 36 27.96 -5.61 14.26
CA ILE A 36 28.68 -6.34 15.33
C ILE A 36 30.06 -6.78 14.86
N GLU A 37 30.16 -7.31 13.63
CA GLU A 37 31.44 -7.72 13.06
C GLU A 37 32.41 -6.54 12.92
N LEU A 38 31.90 -5.37 12.50
CA LEU A 38 32.65 -4.11 12.44
C LEU A 38 33.23 -3.71 13.81
N LEU A 39 32.44 -3.81 14.88
CA LEU A 39 32.90 -3.47 16.24
C LEU A 39 33.98 -4.43 16.76
N ASN A 40 33.96 -5.68 16.31
CA ASN A 40 34.92 -6.71 16.73
C ASN A 40 36.23 -6.68 15.92
N LYS A 41 36.27 -5.96 14.79
CA LYS A 41 37.44 -5.85 13.92
C LYS A 41 38.17 -4.53 14.14
N ASN A 42 39.41 -4.60 14.59
CA ASN A 42 40.24 -3.43 14.89
C ASN A 42 41.10 -2.96 13.69
N ASP A 43 40.79 -3.45 12.48
CA ASP A 43 41.53 -3.13 11.25
C ASP A 43 40.76 -2.09 10.43
N SER A 44 41.44 -0.98 10.13
CA SER A 44 40.90 0.16 9.39
C SER A 44 40.36 -0.17 8.00
N LEU A 45 40.94 -1.15 7.30
CA LEU A 45 40.51 -1.48 5.93
C LEU A 45 39.20 -2.26 5.95
N TYR A 46 39.07 -3.22 6.87
CA TYR A 46 37.82 -3.94 7.10
C TYR A 46 36.74 -3.00 7.63
N ALA A 47 37.09 -2.08 8.53
CA ALA A 47 36.15 -1.12 9.06
C ALA A 47 35.50 -0.26 7.96
N TYR A 48 36.33 0.20 7.02
CA TYR A 48 35.86 0.93 5.85
C TYR A 48 34.92 0.08 4.98
N TYR A 49 35.29 -1.17 4.66
CA TYR A 49 34.46 -2.07 3.85
C TYR A 49 33.09 -2.33 4.48
N TYR A 50 33.03 -2.71 5.76
CA TYR A 50 31.76 -2.96 6.45
C TYR A 50 30.89 -1.69 6.52
N SER A 51 31.51 -0.52 6.72
CA SER A 51 30.77 0.75 6.73
C SER A 51 30.09 1.05 5.39
N LEU A 52 30.74 0.78 4.26
CA LEU A 52 30.16 0.94 2.92
C LEU A 52 29.01 -0.04 2.67
N VAL A 53 29.14 -1.29 3.13
CA VAL A 53 28.08 -2.29 3.00
C VAL A 53 26.87 -1.89 3.85
N ILE A 54 27.07 -1.40 5.07
CA ILE A 54 25.98 -0.92 5.94
C ILE A 54 25.28 0.29 5.31
N GLN A 55 26.02 1.27 4.79
CA GLN A 55 25.44 2.47 4.16
C GLN A 55 24.64 2.13 2.90
N SER A 56 25.18 1.27 2.04
CA SER A 56 24.50 0.86 0.79
C SER A 56 23.25 0.03 1.06
N THR A 57 23.30 -0.91 2.00
CA THR A 57 22.13 -1.71 2.41
C THR A 57 21.04 -0.84 3.06
N PHE A 58 21.42 0.09 3.95
CA PHE A 58 20.48 1.04 4.54
C PHE A 58 19.81 1.91 3.46
N THR A 59 20.61 2.45 2.53
CA THR A 59 20.10 3.25 1.41
C THR A 59 19.12 2.47 0.54
N ALA A 60 19.43 1.20 0.23
CA ALA A 60 18.55 0.34 -0.54
C ALA A 60 17.20 0.09 0.18
N ILE A 61 17.23 -0.14 1.50
CA ILE A 61 16.01 -0.31 2.31
C ILE A 61 15.14 0.96 2.24
N VAL A 62 15.74 2.13 2.42
CA VAL A 62 15.03 3.42 2.35
C VAL A 62 14.38 3.62 0.99
N ILE A 63 15.09 3.35 -0.11
CA ILE A 63 14.56 3.47 -1.47
C ILE A 63 13.36 2.54 -1.68
N ILE A 64 13.47 1.27 -1.27
CA ILE A 64 12.38 0.29 -1.38
C ILE A 64 11.15 0.75 -0.59
N LEU A 65 11.36 1.30 0.61
CA LEU A 65 10.28 1.84 1.44
C LEU A 65 9.60 3.03 0.77
N LEU A 66 10.36 3.99 0.23
CA LEU A 66 9.81 5.15 -0.47
C LEU A 66 8.96 4.74 -1.68
N ILE A 67 9.48 3.83 -2.51
CA ILE A 67 8.73 3.31 -3.67
C ILE A 67 7.43 2.65 -3.21
N THR A 68 7.49 1.85 -2.14
CA THR A 68 6.32 1.17 -1.59
C THR A 68 5.29 2.17 -1.08
N ILE A 69 5.71 3.20 -0.34
CA ILE A 69 4.84 4.25 0.19
C ILE A 69 4.17 5.01 -0.96
N VAL A 70 4.94 5.48 -1.95
CA VAL A 70 4.41 6.22 -3.10
C VAL A 70 3.37 5.37 -3.85
N PHE A 71 3.66 4.09 -4.08
CA PHE A 71 2.74 3.20 -4.77
C PHE A 71 1.44 2.95 -3.98
N PHE A 72 1.53 2.78 -2.67
CA PHE A 72 0.35 2.60 -1.81
C PHE A 72 -0.48 3.88 -1.70
N LEU A 73 0.18 5.02 -1.54
CA LEU A 73 -0.45 6.32 -1.39
C LEU A 73 -1.21 6.69 -2.68
N HIS A 74 -0.55 6.62 -3.83
CA HIS A 74 -1.17 6.95 -5.12
C HIS A 74 -2.37 6.04 -5.44
N ARG A 75 -2.30 4.78 -5.01
CA ARG A 75 -3.40 3.83 -5.20
C ARG A 75 -4.60 4.07 -4.26
N THR A 76 -4.38 4.76 -3.14
CA THR A 76 -5.41 4.99 -2.11
C THR A 76 -6.05 6.37 -2.24
N ILE A 77 -5.27 7.41 -2.53
CA ILE A 77 -5.75 8.79 -2.68
C ILE A 77 -6.71 8.92 -3.86
N GLY A 78 -6.38 8.39 -5.04
CA GLY A 78 -7.21 8.59 -6.24
C GLY A 78 -8.65 8.02 -6.14
N PRO A 79 -8.88 6.85 -5.52
CA PRO A 79 -10.22 6.41 -5.18
C PRO A 79 -10.91 7.27 -4.11
N LEU A 80 -10.17 7.82 -3.14
CA LEU A 80 -10.72 8.62 -2.03
C LEU A 80 -11.30 9.95 -2.53
N ASP A 81 -10.53 10.71 -3.31
CA ASP A 81 -10.99 11.99 -3.87
C ASP A 81 -12.24 11.81 -4.74
N ARG A 82 -12.35 10.67 -5.45
CA ARG A 82 -13.56 10.34 -6.22
C ARG A 82 -14.75 10.04 -5.35
N ILE A 83 -14.55 9.33 -4.23
CA ILE A 83 -15.63 9.07 -3.27
C ILE A 83 -16.15 10.39 -2.71
N GLU A 84 -15.25 11.28 -2.30
CA GLU A 84 -15.60 12.58 -1.73
C GLU A 84 -16.42 13.43 -2.72
N ASN A 85 -15.96 13.57 -3.96
CA ASN A 85 -16.68 14.30 -5.00
C ASN A 85 -18.07 13.71 -5.32
N GLU A 86 -18.22 12.38 -5.31
CA GLU A 86 -19.53 11.77 -5.54
C GLU A 86 -20.45 11.90 -4.32
N LEU A 87 -19.91 11.85 -3.10
CA LEU A 87 -20.68 12.09 -1.87
C LEU A 87 -21.13 13.55 -1.77
N GLU A 88 -20.34 14.51 -2.24
CA GLU A 88 -20.73 15.92 -2.29
C GLU A 88 -21.98 16.12 -3.16
N LYS A 89 -22.09 15.43 -4.30
CA LYS A 89 -23.30 15.45 -5.14
C LYS A 89 -24.51 14.85 -4.41
N VAL A 90 -24.29 13.81 -3.61
CA VAL A 90 -25.34 13.19 -2.80
C VAL A 90 -25.82 14.15 -1.72
N ILE A 91 -24.91 14.84 -1.03
CA ILE A 91 -25.24 15.87 -0.03
C ILE A 91 -26.08 16.99 -0.67
N ASN A 92 -25.77 17.36 -1.92
CA ASN A 92 -26.54 18.32 -2.71
C ASN A 92 -27.87 17.77 -3.27
N GLY A 93 -28.34 16.60 -2.79
CA GLY A 93 -29.65 16.04 -3.10
C GLY A 93 -29.69 15.09 -4.31
N ASN A 94 -28.56 14.82 -4.97
CA ASN A 94 -28.52 13.87 -6.08
C ASN A 94 -28.28 12.43 -5.59
N TYR A 95 -29.34 11.74 -5.20
CA TYR A 95 -29.29 10.35 -4.72
C TYR A 95 -29.19 9.27 -5.82
N SER A 96 -29.27 9.69 -7.09
CA SER A 96 -29.15 8.78 -8.25
C SER A 96 -27.70 8.41 -8.56
N VAL A 97 -26.74 9.10 -7.94
CA VAL A 97 -25.31 8.81 -8.09
C VAL A 97 -24.98 7.41 -7.58
N ARG A 98 -24.08 6.73 -8.30
CA ARG A 98 -23.51 5.44 -7.90
C ARG A 98 -21.99 5.53 -7.93
N ILE A 99 -21.37 5.33 -6.77
CA ILE A 99 -19.92 5.39 -6.64
C ILE A 99 -19.35 4.09 -7.21
N THR A 100 -18.49 4.20 -8.22
CA THR A 100 -17.86 3.04 -8.84
C THR A 100 -16.38 2.97 -8.49
N VAL A 101 -15.95 1.85 -7.92
CA VAL A 101 -14.52 1.51 -7.79
C VAL A 101 -14.26 0.11 -8.27
N ARG A 102 -12.99 -0.18 -8.54
CA ARG A 102 -12.59 -1.50 -9.00
C ARG A 102 -12.76 -2.47 -7.83
N LYS A 103 -13.26 -3.67 -8.08
CA LYS A 103 -13.41 -4.73 -7.05
C LYS A 103 -12.13 -5.11 -6.28
N LYS A 104 -10.97 -4.63 -6.73
CA LYS A 104 -9.65 -4.88 -6.13
C LYS A 104 -9.10 -3.69 -5.36
N ASP A 105 -9.82 -2.58 -5.36
CA ASP A 105 -9.43 -1.41 -4.58
C ASP A 105 -9.80 -1.67 -3.12
N VAL A 106 -8.96 -1.17 -2.22
CA VAL A 106 -9.11 -1.43 -0.77
C VAL A 106 -10.46 -0.92 -0.26
N LEU A 107 -10.96 0.17 -0.87
CA LEU A 107 -12.21 0.83 -0.52
C LEU A 107 -13.47 0.17 -1.12
N TYR A 108 -13.35 -0.94 -1.87
CA TYR A 108 -14.50 -1.56 -2.54
C TYR A 108 -15.64 -1.94 -1.58
N SER A 109 -15.32 -2.56 -0.44
CA SER A 109 -16.34 -2.96 0.55
C SER A 109 -17.04 -1.75 1.17
N LEU A 110 -16.31 -0.67 1.42
CA LEU A 110 -16.88 0.58 1.92
C LEU A 110 -17.85 1.18 0.90
N ILE A 111 -17.44 1.26 -0.37
CA ILE A 111 -18.29 1.79 -1.44
C ILE A 111 -19.53 0.95 -1.66
N GLU A 112 -19.45 -0.38 -1.55
CA GLU A 112 -20.64 -1.22 -1.65
C GLU A 112 -21.67 -0.87 -0.56
N LYS A 113 -21.21 -0.62 0.68
CA LYS A 113 -22.08 -0.18 1.78
C LYS A 113 -22.63 1.23 1.53
N ILE A 114 -21.80 2.17 1.04
CA ILE A 114 -22.26 3.52 0.68
C ILE A 114 -23.35 3.43 -0.39
N ASN A 115 -23.15 2.67 -1.46
CA ASN A 115 -24.16 2.52 -2.51
C ASN A 115 -25.48 1.93 -2.00
N LYS A 116 -25.45 1.01 -1.03
CA LYS A 116 -26.68 0.51 -0.36
C LYS A 116 -27.41 1.63 0.40
N VAL A 117 -26.68 2.51 1.08
CA VAL A 117 -27.26 3.69 1.73
C VAL A 117 -27.89 4.63 0.70
N LEU A 118 -27.19 4.91 -0.40
CA LEU A 118 -27.71 5.75 -1.49
C LEU A 118 -28.99 5.17 -2.12
N GLU A 119 -29.09 3.85 -2.24
CA GLU A 119 -30.30 3.19 -2.72
C GLU A 119 -31.49 3.40 -1.77
N ILE A 120 -31.26 3.32 -0.45
CA ILE A 120 -32.30 3.58 0.55
C ILE A 120 -32.74 5.05 0.51
N LEU A 121 -31.79 5.99 0.41
CA LEU A 121 -32.08 7.41 0.32
C LEU A 121 -32.88 7.75 -0.95
N SER A 122 -32.46 7.21 -2.10
CA SER A 122 -33.18 7.38 -3.37
C SER A 122 -34.61 6.86 -3.30
N LYS A 123 -34.84 5.70 -2.66
CA LYS A 123 -36.20 5.16 -2.46
C LYS A 123 -37.06 6.04 -1.54
N LYS A 124 -36.46 6.67 -0.53
CA LYS A 124 -37.18 7.58 0.38
C LYS A 124 -37.50 8.92 -0.28
N ALA A 125 -36.61 9.46 -1.10
CA ALA A 125 -36.81 10.74 -1.77
C ALA A 125 -37.88 10.69 -2.88
N ASN A 126 -38.10 9.52 -3.48
CA ASN A 126 -39.09 9.29 -4.54
C ASN A 126 -40.47 8.82 -3.99
N LYS A 127 -40.67 8.85 -2.67
CA LYS A 127 -41.90 8.43 -2.00
C LYS A 127 -42.58 9.65 -1.38
#